data_AF-A0A1B6FGX3-F1
#
_entry.id   AF-A0A1B6FGX3-F1
#
_cell.length_a   1.000
_cell.length_b   1.000
_cell.length_c   1.000
_cell.angle_alpha   90.00
_cell.angle_beta   90.00
_cell.angle_gamma   90.00
#
_symmetry.space_group_name_H-M   'P 1'
#
loop_
_entity.id
_entity.type
_entity.pdbx_description
1 polymer ?
#
loop_
_entity_poly.entity_id
_entity_poly.type
_entity_poly.pdbx_seq_one_letter_code
_entity_poly.pdbx_strand_id
1 'polypeptide(L)'
;LWALHQGGMVDLFLYIASTDHEQQYYMHILEIVSLMLREQNPATLASAALQRSQQEKERDEKELLEIRQREIKEKQAKVKLHTGSRHSRFGGTFIIKNFKSISDRDLIY
;
A
#
# COMPACT_ATOMS: atom_id res chain seq x y z
N LEU A 1 5.38 -2.53 16.57
CA LEU A 1 5.39 -1.57 17.71
C LEU A 1 4.20 -1.79 18.65
N TRP A 2 2.95 -1.71 18.18
CA TRP A 2 1.78 -1.86 19.05
C TRP A 2 1.76 -3.17 19.87
N ALA A 3 2.06 -4.32 19.26
CA ALA A 3 2.14 -5.60 19.97
C ALA A 3 3.24 -5.64 21.06
N LEU A 4 4.38 -4.99 20.81
CA LEU A 4 5.47 -4.89 21.81
C LEU A 4 5.05 -4.01 23.00
N HIS A 5 4.34 -2.92 22.73
CA HIS A 5 3.77 -2.06 23.77
C HIS A 5 2.70 -2.80 24.59
N GLN A 6 1.75 -3.48 23.95
CA GLN A 6 0.72 -4.26 24.65
C GLN A 6 1.32 -5.42 25.48
N GLY A 7 2.43 -5.98 25.03
CA GLY A 7 3.16 -7.01 25.76
C GLY A 7 4.08 -6.49 26.87
N GLY A 8 4.15 -5.18 27.12
CA GLY A 8 5.04 -4.59 28.13
C GLY A 8 6.54 -4.65 27.79
N MET A 9 6.89 -5.04 26.56
CA MET A 9 8.29 -5.20 26.14
C MET A 9 9.01 -3.86 26.06
N VAL A 10 8.30 -2.78 25.73
CA VAL A 10 8.87 -1.42 25.66
C VAL A 10 9.35 -0.96 27.03
N ASP A 11 8.56 -1.19 28.07
CA ASP A 11 8.92 -0.84 29.45
C ASP A 11 10.09 -1.69 29.96
N LEU A 12 10.13 -2.98 29.59
CA LEU A 12 11.25 -3.86 29.89
C LEU A 12 12.55 -3.38 29.24
N PHE A 13 12.52 -3.02 27.95
CA PHE A 13 13.70 -2.50 27.26
C PHE A 13 14.18 -1.19 27.89
N LEU A 14 13.26 -0.32 28.29
CA LEU A 14 13.58 0.93 28.98
C LEU A 14 14.23 0.66 30.34
N TYR A 15 13.71 -0.31 31.11
CA TYR A 15 14.29 -0.72 32.38
C TYR A 15 15.72 -1.23 32.23
N ILE A 16 15.96 -2.14 31.26
CA ILE A 16 17.29 -2.70 30.98
C ILE A 16 18.25 -1.59 30.56
N ALA A 17 17.83 -0.66 29.69
CA ALA A 17 18.65 0.46 29.26
C ALA A 17 18.99 1.46 30.38
N SER A 18 18.18 1.51 31.44
CA SER A 18 18.30 2.48 32.53
C SER A 18 19.02 1.92 33.77
N THR A 19 19.35 0.63 33.78
CA THR A 19 19.88 -0.07 34.97
C THR A 19 21.34 -0.47 34.77
N ASP A 20 22.22 0.02 35.65
CA ASP A 20 23.67 -0.25 35.60
C ASP A 20 24.08 -1.70 35.84
N HIS A 21 23.16 -2.56 36.27
CA HIS A 21 23.41 -3.99 36.47
C HIS A 21 23.38 -4.81 35.17
N GLU A 22 22.81 -4.27 34.09
CA GLU A 22 22.55 -5.01 32.84
C GLU A 22 23.37 -4.51 31.64
N GLN A 23 24.59 -4.01 31.90
CA GLN A 23 25.47 -3.40 30.89
C GLN A 23 25.77 -4.31 29.69
N GLN A 24 25.82 -5.63 29.91
CA GLN A 24 26.05 -6.62 28.85
C GLN A 24 25.00 -6.57 27.74
N TYR A 25 23.79 -6.07 28.03
CA TYR A 25 22.69 -6.02 27.07
C TYR A 25 22.55 -4.67 26.36
N TYR A 26 23.34 -3.65 26.70
CA TYR A 26 23.17 -2.29 26.17
C TYR A 26 23.27 -2.23 24.64
N MET A 27 24.24 -2.95 24.05
CA MET A 27 24.38 -2.99 22.59
C MET A 27 23.18 -3.69 21.93
N HIS A 28 22.63 -4.73 22.55
CA HIS A 28 21.44 -5.41 22.05
C HIS A 28 20.20 -4.54 22.15
N ILE A 29 20.01 -3.80 23.24
CA ILE A 29 18.90 -2.86 23.37
C ILE A 29 19.02 -1.73 22.34
N LEU A 30 20.23 -1.22 22.11
CA LEU A 30 20.47 -0.19 21.10
C LEU A 30 20.15 -0.70 19.70
N GLU A 31 20.54 -1.93 19.37
CA GLU A 31 20.19 -2.59 18.12
C GLU A 31 18.67 -2.74 17.96
N ILE A 32 17.98 -3.24 18.99
CA ILE A 32 16.52 -3.40 18.99
C ILE A 32 15.83 -2.05 18.75
N VAL A 33 16.23 -1.00 19.46
CA VAL A 33 15.67 0.35 19.29
C VAL A 33 15.95 0.89 17.88
N SER A 34 17.16 0.67 17.36
CA SER A 34 17.51 1.07 15.99
C SER A 34 16.61 0.39 14.95
N LEU A 35 16.35 -0.92 15.10
CA LEU A 35 15.48 -1.69 14.21
C LEU A 35 14.01 -1.27 14.35
N MET A 36 13.57 -0.95 15.56
CA MET A 36 12.22 -0.44 15.83
C MET A 36 11.96 0.90 15.14
N LEU A 37 12.98 1.76 15.04
CA LEU A 37 12.86 3.12 14.49
C LEU A 37 13.28 3.22 13.02
N ARG A 38 14.05 2.27 12.47
CA ARG A 38 14.63 2.31 11.12
C ARG A 38 13.63 2.63 10.01
N GLU A 39 12.45 2.02 10.08
CA GLU A 39 11.40 2.16 9.06
C GLU A 39 10.32 3.20 9.44
N GLN A 40 10.54 3.96 10.53
CA GLN A 40 9.58 4.97 10.99
C GLN A 40 9.95 6.35 10.47
N ASN A 41 8.99 7.05 9.86
CA ASN A 41 9.20 8.43 9.46
C ASN A 41 9.05 9.37 10.68
N PRO A 42 10.04 10.23 10.97
CA PRO A 42 10.04 11.10 12.14
C PRO A 42 8.87 12.10 12.16
N ALA A 43 8.43 12.60 10.99
CA ALA A 43 7.31 13.53 10.91
C ALA A 43 5.99 12.86 11.34
N THR A 44 5.76 11.62 10.91
CA THR A 44 4.61 10.82 11.32
C THR A 44 4.67 10.39 12.78
N LEU A 45 5.87 10.13 13.33
CA LEU A 45 6.02 9.83 14.76
C LEU A 45 5.68 11.04 15.64
N ALA A 46 6.12 12.23 15.24
CA ALA A 46 5.84 13.46 15.98
C ALA A 46 4.34 13.78 16.05
N SER A 47 3.58 13.48 14.98
CA SER A 47 2.13 13.69 14.96
C SER A 47 1.33 12.52 15.56
N ALA A 48 1.90 11.33 15.69
CA ALA A 48 1.19 10.14 16.18
C ALA A 48 0.74 10.22 17.64
N ALA A 49 1.46 10.97 18.49
CA ALA A 49 1.10 11.20 19.89
C ALA A 49 0.01 12.26 20.07
N LEU A 50 -0.22 13.10 19.05
CA LEU A 50 -1.31 14.07 19.08
C LEU A 50 -2.62 13.31 18.90
N GLN A 51 -3.52 13.42 19.88
CA GLN A 51 -4.86 12.88 19.75
C GLN A 51 -5.53 13.54 18.55
N ARG A 52 -5.64 12.81 17.43
CA ARG A 52 -6.15 13.39 16.17
C ARG A 52 -7.49 14.07 16.41
N SER A 53 -7.58 15.34 16.04
CA SER A 53 -8.82 16.11 16.12
C SER A 53 -9.90 15.45 15.26
N GLN A 54 -11.18 15.61 15.64
CA GLN A 54 -12.30 15.12 14.83
C GLN A 54 -12.24 15.69 13.40
N GLN A 55 -11.82 16.95 13.24
CA GLN A 55 -11.66 17.59 11.92
C GLN A 55 -10.57 16.93 11.06
N GLU A 56 -9.51 16.42 11.68
CA GLU A 56 -8.43 15.73 10.97
C GLU A 56 -8.90 14.36 10.48
N LYS A 57 -9.68 13.64 11.29
CA LYS A 57 -10.31 12.38 10.88
C LYS A 57 -11.28 12.57 9.71
N GLU A 58 -12.14 13.59 9.78
CA GLU A 58 -13.08 13.91 8.69
C GLU A 58 -12.36 14.26 7.38
N ARG A 59 -11.24 15.00 7.48
CA ARG A 59 -10.39 15.32 6.32
C ARG A 59 -9.77 14.06 5.71
N ASP A 60 -9.19 13.19 6.54
CA ASP A 60 -8.60 11.93 6.11
C ASP A 60 -9.66 11.02 5.44
N GLU A 61 -10.88 10.96 6.00
CA GLU A 61 -12.01 10.21 5.43
C GLU A 61 -12.42 10.76 4.05
N LYS A 62 -12.48 12.09 3.90
CA LYS A 62 -12.78 12.72 2.63
C LYS A 62 -11.71 12.42 1.59
N GLU A 63 -10.43 12.51 1.95
CA GLU A 63 -9.32 12.18 1.06
C GLU A 63 -9.36 10.71 0.61
N LEU A 64 -9.65 9.79 1.54
CA LEU A 64 -9.83 8.36 1.23
C LEU A 64 -10.99 8.13 0.25
N LEU A 65 -12.11 8.83 0.43
CA LEU A 65 -13.24 8.76 -0.50
C LEU A 65 -12.85 9.27 -1.89
N GLU A 66 -12.10 10.38 -1.98
CA GLU A 66 -11.62 10.92 -3.25
C GLU A 66 -10.67 9.95 -3.97
N ILE A 67 -9.73 9.33 -3.25
CA ILE A 67 -8.83 8.30 -3.79
C ILE A 67 -9.64 7.11 -4.32
N ARG A 68 -10.58 6.58 -3.53
CA ARG A 68 -11.45 5.47 -3.95
C ARG A 68 -12.24 5.81 -5.22
N GLN A 69 -12.80 7.00 -5.31
CA GLN A 69 -13.54 7.42 -6.50
C GLN A 69 -12.65 7.52 -7.73
N ARG A 70 -11.39 7.97 -7.56
CA ARG A 70 -10.39 8.00 -8.63
C ARG A 70 -10.08 6.60 -9.15
N GLU A 71 -9.81 5.66 -8.26
CA GLU A 71 -9.54 4.25 -8.62
C GLU A 71 -10.73 3.61 -9.34
N ILE A 72 -11.96 3.86 -8.88
CA ILE A 72 -13.18 3.35 -9.53
C ILE A 72 -13.29 3.90 -10.96
N LYS A 73 -13.07 5.21 -11.15
CA LYS A 73 -13.12 5.84 -12.47
C LYS A 73 -12.04 5.29 -13.40
N GLU A 74 -10.81 5.13 -12.92
CA GLU A 74 -9.72 4.54 -13.68
C GLU A 74 -10.01 3.09 -14.06
N LYS A 75 -10.54 2.29 -13.12
CA LYS A 75 -10.97 0.92 -13.39
C LYS A 75 -12.07 0.87 -14.44
N GLN A 76 -13.08 1.73 -14.34
CA GLN A 76 -14.15 1.82 -15.34
C GLN A 76 -13.63 2.25 -16.71
N ALA A 77 -12.72 3.23 -16.77
CA ALA A 77 -12.11 3.67 -18.02
C ALA A 77 -11.28 2.54 -18.67
N LYS A 78 -10.48 1.81 -17.88
CA LYS A 78 -9.73 0.65 -18.35
C LYS A 78 -10.65 -0.45 -18.89
N VAL A 79 -11.74 -0.76 -18.18
CA VAL A 79 -12.74 -1.73 -18.65
C VAL A 79 -13.37 -1.25 -19.95
N LYS A 80 -13.80 0.02 -20.05
CA LYS A 80 -14.39 0.56 -21.28
C LYS A 80 -13.44 0.53 -22.48
N LEU A 81 -12.14 0.78 -22.27
CA LEU A 81 -11.15 0.85 -23.34
C LEU A 81 -10.72 -0.55 -23.82
N HIS A 82 -10.54 -1.50 -22.90
CA HIS A 82 -9.91 -2.79 -23.21
C HIS A 82 -10.88 -3.97 -23.22
N THR A 83 -12.06 -3.83 -22.62
CA THR A 83 -13.09 -4.88 -22.64
C THR A 83 -14.05 -4.55 -23.77
N GLY A 84 -14.07 -5.37 -24.82
CA GLY A 84 -15.09 -5.26 -25.84
C GLY A 84 -16.49 -5.32 -25.22
N SER A 85 -17.48 -4.66 -25.84
CA SER A 85 -18.88 -4.71 -25.41
C SER A 85 -19.49 -6.13 -25.35
N ARG A 86 -18.75 -7.14 -25.80
CA ARG A 86 -19.18 -8.52 -25.97
C ARG A 86 -18.28 -9.43 -25.15
N HIS A 87 -18.87 -10.50 -24.62
CA HIS A 87 -18.13 -11.43 -23.78
C HIS A 87 -17.03 -12.16 -24.57
N SER A 88 -16.02 -12.66 -23.85
CA SER A 88 -14.87 -13.36 -24.44
C SER A 88 -15.21 -14.56 -25.35
N ARG A 89 -16.41 -15.14 -25.29
CA ARG A 89 -16.82 -16.24 -26.20
C ARG A 89 -17.69 -15.77 -27.38
N PHE A 90 -17.85 -14.46 -27.57
CA PHE A 90 -18.42 -13.91 -28.80
C PHE A 90 -17.35 -13.98 -29.90
N GLY A 91 -17.28 -15.12 -30.59
CA GLY A 91 -16.34 -15.40 -31.68
C GLY A 91 -16.73 -14.73 -32.99
N GLY A 92 -17.01 -13.42 -32.97
CA GLY A 92 -17.23 -12.63 -34.17
C GLY A 92 -15.89 -12.34 -34.83
N THR A 93 -15.66 -12.92 -36.00
CA THR A 93 -14.43 -12.75 -36.77
C THR A 93 -14.64 -11.74 -37.89
N PHE A 94 -13.65 -10.89 -38.16
CA PHE A 94 -13.72 -9.95 -39.29
C PHE A 94 -12.52 -10.07 -40.22
N ILE A 95 -12.75 -9.74 -41.50
CA ILE A 95 -11.72 -9.75 -42.55
C ILE A 95 -11.22 -8.32 -42.75
N ILE A 96 -9.91 -8.12 -42.61
CA ILE A 96 -9.27 -6.84 -42.87
C ILE A 96 -9.01 -6.72 -44.37
N LYS A 97 -9.79 -5.89 -45.06
CA LYS A 97 -9.58 -5.61 -46.49
C LYS A 97 -8.27 -4.85 -46.70
N ASN A 98 -7.55 -5.16 -47.78
CA ASN A 98 -6.24 -4.60 -48.17
C ASN A 98 -5.03 -5.06 -47.35
N PHE A 99 -5.18 -6.10 -46.51
CA PHE A 99 -4.07 -6.81 -45.88
C PHE A 99 -4.15 -8.30 -46.21
N LYS A 100 -3.04 -8.87 -46.70
CA LYS A 100 -2.89 -10.31 -46.90
C LYS A 100 -2.03 -10.92 -45.80
N SER A 101 -2.38 -12.13 -45.38
CA SER A 101 -1.58 -12.96 -44.48
C SER A 101 -0.26 -13.37 -45.15
N ILE A 102 0.70 -13.85 -44.35
CA ILE A 102 1.98 -14.42 -44.82
C ILE A 102 1.77 -15.51 -45.88
N SER A 103 0.63 -16.22 -45.85
CA SER A 103 0.26 -17.24 -46.84
C SER A 103 -0.57 -16.70 -48.02
N ASP A 104 -0.58 -15.38 -48.25
CA ASP A 104 -1.26 -14.67 -49.35
C ASP A 104 -2.80 -14.81 -49.37
N ARG A 105 -3.39 -15.24 -48.24
CA ARG A 105 -4.85 -15.32 -47.98
C ARG A 105 -5.32 -14.10 -47.20
N ASP A 106 -6.62 -13.83 -47.23
CA ASP A 106 -7.23 -12.75 -46.46
C ASP A 106 -6.91 -12.87 -44.96
N LEU A 107 -6.57 -11.75 -44.32
CA LEU A 107 -6.24 -11.69 -42.91
C LEU A 107 -7.52 -11.70 -42.06
N ILE A 108 -7.62 -12.67 -41.17
CA ILE A 108 -8.77 -12.96 -40.32
C ILE A 108 -8.38 -12.67 -38.85
N TYR A 109 -9.15 -11.82 -38.15
CA TYR A 109 -8.92 -11.47 -36.73
C TYR A 109 -10.18 -11.75 -35.89
#